data_AF-A0A957BPF1-F1
#
_entry.id   AF-A0A957BPF1-F1
#
_cell.length_a   1.000
_cell.length_b   1.000
_cell.length_c   1.000
_cell.angle_alpha   90.00
_cell.angle_beta   90.00
_cell.angle_gamma   90.00
#
_symmetry.space_group_name_H-M   'P 1'
#
loop_
_entity.id
_entity.type
_entity.pdbx_description
1 polymer ?
#
loop_
_entity_poly.entity_id
_entity_poly.type
_entity_poly.pdbx_seq_one_letter_code
_entity_poly.pdbx_strand_id
1 'polypeptide(L)'
;MLKHILIPLDGSALAEQALPWARQILNPDGKVTLVTAVHVPDALSPAFAGALPRARSEMELTGLADYSRWEQKVTQDVYRYLEDMAQSLKRSIAPALAVDFVVASGDPASLIVETAQEKKVDAILMSTHGRSGLQRWLFGSVAVRVLESRVCPVFTIPGTQVETVKDNAASRGAVQPT
;
A
#
# COMPACT_ATOMS: atom_id res chain seq x y z
N MET A 1 25.07 1.04 -5.29
CA MET A 1 23.77 0.44 -4.90
C MET A 1 23.34 1.08 -3.58
N LEU A 2 22.03 1.23 -3.38
CA LEU A 2 21.42 1.91 -2.23
C LEU A 2 21.51 1.03 -0.98
N LYS A 3 21.49 1.63 0.20
CA LYS A 3 21.54 0.95 1.50
C LYS A 3 20.16 0.85 2.16
N HIS A 4 19.29 1.83 1.95
CA HIS A 4 17.95 1.84 2.55
C HIS A 4 16.92 2.41 1.58
N ILE A 5 15.92 1.61 1.22
CA ILE A 5 14.78 2.08 0.41
C ILE A 5 13.46 1.96 1.17
N LEU A 6 12.52 2.83 0.81
CA LEU A 6 11.14 2.78 1.29
C LEU A 6 10.22 2.32 0.17
N ILE A 7 9.34 1.36 0.45
CA ILE A 7 8.34 0.86 -0.49
C ILE A 7 6.94 1.02 0.12
N PRO A 8 6.10 1.93 -0.41
CA PRO A 8 4.72 2.04 0.03
C PRO A 8 3.87 0.93 -0.58
N LEU A 9 3.03 0.31 0.26
CA LEU A 9 2.10 -0.77 -0.11
C LEU A 9 0.71 -0.49 0.45
N ASP A 10 -0.31 -0.73 -0.36
CA ASP A 10 -1.73 -0.57 -0.02
C ASP A 10 -2.51 -1.90 -0.11
N GLY A 11 -1.81 -3.03 -0.26
CA GLY A 11 -2.41 -4.35 -0.48
C GLY A 11 -2.87 -4.59 -1.93
N SER A 12 -2.65 -3.65 -2.85
CA SER A 12 -2.97 -3.83 -4.26
C SER A 12 -1.85 -4.55 -4.99
N ALA A 13 -2.23 -5.41 -5.93
CA ALA A 13 -1.30 -6.06 -6.86
C ALA A 13 -0.53 -5.04 -7.73
N LEU A 14 -1.03 -3.79 -7.85
CA LEU A 14 -0.32 -2.71 -8.53
C LEU A 14 0.87 -2.24 -7.69
N ALA A 15 0.66 -1.92 -6.41
CA ALA A 15 1.71 -1.49 -5.49
C ALA A 15 2.83 -2.52 -5.37
N GLU A 16 2.47 -3.80 -5.33
CA GLU A 16 3.40 -4.93 -5.22
C GLU A 16 4.34 -5.07 -6.43
N GLN A 17 3.99 -4.52 -7.60
CA GLN A 17 4.87 -4.55 -8.77
C GLN A 17 6.18 -3.80 -8.56
N ALA A 18 6.28 -2.96 -7.53
CA ALA A 18 7.51 -2.32 -7.12
C ALA A 18 8.51 -3.28 -6.46
N LEU A 19 8.03 -4.30 -5.73
CA LEU A 19 8.87 -5.17 -4.90
C LEU A 19 10.00 -5.88 -5.69
N PRO A 20 9.75 -6.47 -6.88
CA PRO A 20 10.81 -7.15 -7.62
C PRO A 20 11.94 -6.24 -8.11
N TRP A 21 11.70 -4.92 -8.17
CA TRP A 21 12.71 -3.94 -8.59
C TRP A 21 13.69 -3.60 -7.48
N ALA A 22 13.35 -3.86 -6.22
CA ALA A 22 14.23 -3.62 -5.08
C ALA A 22 15.60 -4.32 -5.25
N ARG A 23 15.63 -5.54 -5.80
CA ARG A 23 16.87 -6.32 -6.04
C ARG A 23 17.85 -5.63 -6.99
N GLN A 24 17.38 -4.73 -7.85
CA GLN A 24 18.20 -4.08 -8.86
C GLN A 24 18.93 -2.85 -8.29
N ILE A 25 18.36 -2.24 -7.25
CA ILE A 25 18.83 -0.95 -6.73
C ILE A 25 19.40 -1.05 -5.31
N LEU A 26 19.01 -2.06 -4.52
CA LEU A 26 19.37 -2.21 -3.12
C LEU A 26 20.49 -3.22 -2.92
N ASN A 27 21.45 -2.89 -2.04
CA ASN A 27 22.48 -3.82 -1.60
C ASN A 27 21.87 -5.11 -0.98
N PRO A 28 22.52 -6.28 -1.14
CA PRO A 28 22.07 -7.51 -0.49
C PRO A 28 21.96 -7.45 1.05
N ASP A 29 22.82 -6.65 1.70
CA ASP A 29 22.82 -6.37 3.15
C ASP A 29 22.06 -5.09 3.51
N GLY A 30 21.31 -4.54 2.54
CA GLY A 30 20.54 -3.32 2.70
C GLY A 30 19.30 -3.49 3.57
N LYS A 31 18.56 -2.39 3.67
CA LYS A 31 17.32 -2.29 4.43
C LYS A 31 16.16 -1.87 3.54
N VAL A 32 15.01 -2.49 3.75
CA VAL A 32 13.72 -2.04 3.19
C VAL A 32 12.83 -1.59 4.33
N THR A 33 12.15 -0.46 4.16
CA THR A 33 10.98 -0.11 4.99
C THR A 33 9.72 -0.23 4.15
N LEU A 34 8.81 -1.11 4.56
CA LEU A 34 7.48 -1.20 3.98
C LEU A 34 6.54 -0.26 4.74
N VAL A 35 5.77 0.55 4.02
CA VAL A 35 4.86 1.54 4.61
C VAL A 35 3.44 1.31 4.13
N THR A 36 2.49 1.21 5.06
CA THR A 36 1.07 1.06 4.75
C THR A 36 0.23 2.03 5.56
N ALA A 37 -0.58 2.82 4.85
CA ALA A 37 -1.60 3.65 5.44
C ALA A 37 -2.90 2.87 5.58
N VAL A 38 -3.50 2.91 6.77
CA VAL A 38 -4.77 2.22 7.07
C VAL A 38 -5.89 3.24 7.21
N HIS A 39 -7.00 3.01 6.52
CA HIS A 39 -8.19 3.85 6.64
C HIS A 39 -9.08 3.36 7.78
N VAL A 40 -9.19 4.16 8.84
CA VAL A 40 -10.17 3.96 9.92
C VAL A 40 -11.54 4.38 9.38
N PRO A 41 -12.56 3.48 9.35
CA PRO A 41 -13.90 3.88 8.98
C PRO A 41 -14.42 5.01 9.87
N ASP A 42 -15.01 6.05 9.28
CA ASP A 42 -15.50 7.23 10.02
C ASP A 42 -16.43 6.86 11.18
N ALA A 43 -17.27 5.83 11.00
CA ALA A 43 -18.19 5.32 12.03
C ALA A 43 -17.48 4.77 13.29
N LEU A 44 -16.21 4.41 13.17
CA LEU A 44 -15.36 3.91 14.26
C LEU A 44 -14.39 4.98 14.78
N SER A 45 -14.31 6.15 14.13
CA SER A 45 -13.39 7.21 14.52
C SER A 45 -13.78 7.79 15.89
N PRO A 46 -12.85 7.91 16.85
CA PRO A 46 -13.11 8.56 18.13
C PRO A 46 -13.62 10.00 17.98
N ALA A 47 -13.21 10.69 16.91
CA ALA A 47 -13.66 12.03 16.60
C ALA A 47 -15.15 12.07 16.21
N PHE A 48 -15.64 11.03 15.52
CA PHE A 48 -17.05 10.89 15.17
C PHE A 48 -17.89 10.46 16.39
N ALA A 49 -17.40 9.50 17.18
CA ALA A 49 -18.07 9.04 18.39
C ALA A 49 -18.26 10.18 19.42
N GLY A 50 -17.25 11.04 19.60
CA GLY A 50 -17.32 12.18 20.52
C GLY A 50 -18.20 13.36 20.05
N ALA A 51 -18.65 13.37 18.80
CA ALA A 51 -19.46 14.45 18.23
C ALA A 51 -20.99 14.27 18.43
N LEU A 52 -21.45 13.11 18.91
CA LEU A 52 -22.88 12.81 19.10
C LEU A 52 -23.34 13.12 20.54
N PRO A 53 -24.15 14.17 20.78
CA PRO A 53 -24.45 14.66 22.13
C PRO A 53 -25.32 13.73 23.00
N ARG A 54 -25.95 12.69 22.44
CA ARG A 54 -27.01 11.89 23.10
C ARG A 54 -26.72 10.40 23.30
N ALA A 55 -25.52 9.91 22.97
CA ALA A 55 -25.19 8.48 23.00
C ALA A 55 -24.06 8.11 23.99
N ARG A 56 -23.90 8.92 25.04
CA ARG A 56 -22.70 9.07 25.89
C ARG A 56 -22.32 7.92 26.84
N SER A 57 -22.98 6.75 26.83
CA SER A 57 -22.59 5.68 27.78
C SER A 57 -22.54 4.30 27.16
N GLU A 58 -23.57 3.90 26.42
CA GLU A 58 -23.62 2.55 25.83
C GLU A 58 -22.97 2.52 24.44
N MET A 59 -23.21 3.55 23.61
CA MET A 59 -22.65 3.64 22.26
C MET A 59 -21.15 3.97 22.25
N GLU A 60 -20.66 4.74 23.22
CA GLU A 60 -19.23 5.04 23.37
C GLU A 60 -18.44 3.79 23.77
N LEU A 61 -18.95 2.96 24.68
CA LEU A 61 -18.31 1.69 25.06
C LEU A 61 -18.32 0.67 23.92
N THR A 62 -19.44 0.55 23.18
CA THR A 62 -19.50 -0.33 22.00
C THR A 62 -18.63 0.21 20.87
N GLY A 63 -18.62 1.51 20.60
CA GLY A 63 -17.79 2.13 19.58
C GLY A 63 -16.29 2.00 19.87
N LEU A 64 -15.87 2.15 21.12
CA LEU A 64 -14.49 1.88 21.55
C LEU A 64 -14.13 0.40 21.44
N ALA A 65 -15.02 -0.51 21.85
CA ALA A 65 -14.79 -1.95 21.72
C ALA A 65 -14.75 -2.40 20.24
N ASP A 66 -15.60 -1.84 19.40
CA ASP A 66 -15.64 -2.10 17.96
C ASP A 66 -14.42 -1.51 17.25
N TYR A 67 -14.00 -0.30 17.63
CA TYR A 67 -12.74 0.30 17.18
C TYR A 67 -11.54 -0.57 17.58
N SER A 68 -11.43 -0.99 18.85
CA SER A 68 -10.32 -1.85 19.30
C SER A 68 -10.31 -3.21 18.58
N ARG A 69 -11.48 -3.80 18.31
CA ARG A 69 -11.57 -5.05 17.54
C ARG A 69 -11.17 -4.86 16.09
N TRP A 70 -11.63 -3.78 15.47
CA TRP A 70 -11.25 -3.40 14.11
C TRP A 70 -9.74 -3.17 14.03
N GLU A 71 -9.19 -2.39 14.96
CA GLU A 71 -7.78 -2.09 15.06
C GLU A 71 -6.96 -3.37 15.22
N GLN A 72 -7.34 -4.27 16.13
CA GLN A 72 -6.65 -5.56 16.30
C GLN A 72 -6.68 -6.41 15.03
N LYS A 73 -7.85 -6.56 14.41
CA LYS A 73 -8.01 -7.39 13.21
C LYS A 73 -7.24 -6.81 12.02
N VAL A 74 -7.43 -5.52 11.74
CA VAL A 74 -6.75 -4.84 10.63
C VAL A 74 -5.25 -4.82 10.86
N THR A 75 -4.80 -4.61 12.09
CA THR A 75 -3.39 -4.76 12.47
C THR A 75 -2.90 -6.17 12.13
N GLN A 76 -3.54 -7.23 12.61
CA GLN A 76 -3.10 -8.60 12.32
C GLN A 76 -3.06 -8.92 10.81
N ASP A 77 -4.08 -8.51 10.06
CA ASP A 77 -4.16 -8.76 8.62
C ASP A 77 -3.06 -8.00 7.85
N VAL A 78 -2.85 -6.72 8.17
CA VAL A 78 -1.80 -5.89 7.54
C VAL A 78 -0.40 -6.40 7.90
N TYR A 79 -0.14 -6.71 9.17
CA TYR A 79 1.17 -7.22 9.59
C TYR A 79 1.49 -8.57 8.97
N ARG A 80 0.50 -9.47 8.84
CA ARG A 80 0.66 -10.74 8.13
C ARG A 80 1.01 -10.51 6.66
N TYR A 81 0.27 -9.62 5.99
CA TYR A 81 0.55 -9.23 4.61
C TYR A 81 1.98 -8.69 4.43
N LEU A 82 2.40 -7.76 5.31
CA LEU A 82 3.74 -7.18 5.25
C LEU A 82 4.84 -8.21 5.53
N GLU A 83 4.60 -9.16 6.43
CA GLU A 83 5.51 -10.27 6.68
C GLU A 83 5.66 -11.15 5.42
N ASP A 84 4.56 -11.48 4.74
CA ASP A 84 4.61 -12.25 3.48
C ASP A 84 5.45 -11.52 2.41
N MET A 85 5.27 -10.21 2.28
CA MET A 85 6.05 -9.37 1.36
C MET A 85 7.52 -9.30 1.76
N ALA A 86 7.83 -9.18 3.06
CA ALA A 86 9.19 -9.20 3.59
C ALA A 86 9.90 -10.51 3.28
N GLN A 87 9.22 -11.64 3.48
CA GLN A 87 9.76 -12.96 3.17
C GLN A 87 9.99 -13.13 1.67
N SER A 88 9.11 -12.60 0.82
CA SER A 88 9.31 -12.56 -0.62
C SER A 88 10.56 -11.76 -1.02
N LEU A 89 10.76 -10.57 -0.43
CA LEU A 89 11.94 -9.74 -0.65
C LEU A 89 13.23 -10.43 -0.19
N LYS A 90 13.24 -11.05 1.00
CA LYS A 90 14.40 -11.80 1.50
C LYS A 90 14.77 -12.96 0.59
N ARG A 91 13.78 -13.71 0.08
CA ARG A 91 14.02 -14.78 -0.90
C ARG A 91 14.56 -14.25 -2.23
N SER A 92 14.08 -13.10 -2.70
CA SER A 92 14.47 -12.53 -3.99
C SER A 92 15.80 -11.75 -3.97
N ILE A 93 16.19 -11.20 -2.82
CA ILE A 93 17.37 -10.33 -2.69
C ILE A 93 18.47 -11.08 -1.95
N ALA A 94 18.31 -11.28 -0.64
CA ALA A 94 19.21 -12.04 0.20
C ALA A 94 18.57 -12.32 1.58
N PRO A 95 18.91 -13.45 2.24
CA PRO A 95 18.44 -13.74 3.60
C PRO A 95 18.85 -12.70 4.64
N ALA A 96 19.96 -11.98 4.42
CA ALA A 96 20.49 -10.96 5.31
C ALA A 96 19.76 -9.60 5.22
N LEU A 97 18.84 -9.45 4.25
CA LEU A 97 18.09 -8.21 4.05
C LEU A 97 17.29 -7.83 5.31
N ALA A 98 17.51 -6.63 5.82
CA ALA A 98 16.72 -6.07 6.90
C ALA A 98 15.39 -5.52 6.34
N VAL A 99 14.27 -5.84 6.99
CA VAL A 99 12.95 -5.32 6.60
C VAL A 99 12.23 -4.78 7.83
N ASP A 100 11.83 -3.51 7.78
CA ASP A 100 11.02 -2.81 8.80
C ASP A 100 9.61 -2.57 8.26
N PHE A 101 8.63 -2.49 9.17
CA PHE A 101 7.27 -2.10 8.85
C PHE A 101 6.90 -0.77 9.50
N VAL A 102 6.14 0.04 8.79
CA VAL A 102 5.45 1.22 9.31
C VAL A 102 3.99 1.12 8.90
N VAL A 103 3.12 0.98 9.89
CA VAL A 103 1.66 0.92 9.71
C VAL A 103 1.06 2.03 10.54
N ALA A 104 0.36 2.96 9.89
CA ALA A 104 -0.28 4.08 10.57
C ALA A 104 -1.59 4.46 9.86
N SER A 105 -2.51 5.09 10.59
CA SER A 105 -3.70 5.68 9.99
C SER A 105 -3.43 7.11 9.53
N GLY A 106 -4.12 7.54 8.48
CA GLY A 106 -4.04 8.91 7.97
C GLY A 106 -3.81 9.00 6.47
N ASP A 107 -3.32 10.16 6.04
CA ASP A 107 -3.04 10.42 4.63
C ASP A 107 -1.81 9.64 4.13
N PRO A 108 -1.94 8.81 3.08
CA PRO A 108 -0.83 7.98 2.62
C PRO A 108 0.38 8.77 2.15
N ALA A 109 0.17 9.91 1.47
CA ALA A 109 1.30 10.69 0.94
C ALA A 109 2.11 11.32 2.07
N SER A 110 1.45 11.91 3.06
CA SER A 110 2.12 12.45 4.25
C SER A 110 2.89 11.37 4.99
N LEU A 111 2.26 10.21 5.27
CA LEU A 111 2.92 9.10 5.96
C LEU A 111 4.20 8.62 5.24
N ILE A 112 4.14 8.50 3.91
CA ILE A 112 5.29 8.10 3.10
C ILE A 112 6.42 9.12 3.22
N VAL A 113 6.10 10.41 3.07
CA VAL A 113 7.08 11.50 3.09
C VAL A 113 7.72 11.64 4.47
N GLU A 114 6.92 11.63 5.53
CA GLU A 114 7.38 11.70 6.92
C GLU A 114 8.27 10.51 7.25
N THR A 115 7.84 9.28 6.90
CA THR A 115 8.64 8.07 7.14
C THR A 115 9.97 8.13 6.38
N ALA A 116 9.97 8.61 5.14
CA ALA A 116 11.19 8.75 4.34
C ALA A 116 12.20 9.72 5.00
N GLN A 117 11.71 10.84 5.54
CA GLN A 117 12.53 11.82 6.24
C GLN A 117 13.05 11.28 7.58
N GLU A 118 12.17 10.72 8.41
CA GLU A 118 12.50 10.20 9.74
C GLU A 118 13.53 9.07 9.68
N LYS A 119 13.30 8.11 8.78
CA LYS A 119 14.19 6.96 8.60
C LYS A 119 15.41 7.25 7.71
N LYS A 120 15.49 8.45 7.10
CA LYS A 120 16.58 8.89 6.22
C LYS A 120 16.88 7.88 5.10
N VAL A 121 15.83 7.46 4.41
CA VAL A 121 15.95 6.48 3.31
C VAL A 121 16.68 7.10 2.13
N ASP A 122 17.45 6.30 1.39
CA ASP A 122 18.18 6.77 0.21
C ASP A 122 17.24 7.03 -0.98
N ALA A 123 16.11 6.32 -1.03
CA ALA A 123 15.09 6.49 -2.06
C ALA A 123 13.73 5.91 -1.67
N ILE A 124 12.68 6.39 -2.34
CA ILE A 124 11.35 5.78 -2.35
C ILE A 124 11.19 4.99 -3.66
N LEU A 125 10.74 3.74 -3.58
CA LEU A 125 10.44 2.90 -4.73
C LEU A 125 8.94 2.58 -4.73
N MET A 126 8.20 3.07 -5.71
CA MET A 126 6.75 2.90 -5.75
C MET A 126 6.24 2.56 -7.14
N SER A 127 5.13 1.84 -7.20
CA SER A 127 4.40 1.68 -8.46
C SER A 127 3.61 2.95 -8.78
N THR A 128 3.36 3.16 -10.07
CA THR A 128 2.42 4.16 -10.57
C THR A 128 1.41 3.44 -11.43
N HIS A 129 0.19 3.98 -11.55
CA HIS A 129 -0.75 3.47 -12.54
C HIS A 129 -0.10 3.59 -13.93
N GLY A 130 0.17 2.45 -14.57
CA GLY A 130 0.79 2.44 -15.89
C GLY A 130 -0.23 2.32 -17.02
N ARG A 131 0.32 2.27 -18.23
CA ARG A 131 -0.40 2.52 -19.49
C ARG A 131 -1.03 1.23 -20.03
N SER A 132 -2.36 1.13 -19.92
CA SER A 132 -3.21 0.42 -20.89
C SER A 132 -4.42 1.31 -21.20
N GLY A 133 -4.61 1.70 -22.48
CA GLY A 133 -5.71 2.55 -22.93
C GLY A 133 -5.38 4.05 -23.09
N LEU A 134 -6.11 4.71 -24.00
CA LEU A 134 -5.88 6.05 -24.58
C LEU A 134 -5.82 7.27 -23.63
N GLN A 135 -5.64 7.13 -22.32
CA GLN A 135 -5.58 8.26 -21.40
C GLN A 135 -4.21 8.38 -20.72
N ARG A 136 -3.50 9.40 -21.21
CA ARG A 136 -2.17 9.85 -20.80
C ARG A 136 -2.32 10.58 -19.45
N TRP A 137 -1.52 10.20 -18.45
CA TRP A 137 -1.24 10.94 -17.20
C TRP A 137 -2.21 10.82 -16.01
N LEU A 138 -2.40 9.62 -15.46
CA LEU A 138 -2.81 9.51 -14.05
C LEU A 138 -1.67 8.85 -13.27
N PHE A 139 -0.62 9.62 -12.95
CA PHE A 139 0.15 9.30 -11.74
C PHE A 139 -0.88 9.27 -10.61
N GLY A 140 -0.91 8.18 -9.82
CA GLY A 140 -1.84 8.10 -8.69
C GLY A 140 -1.70 9.34 -7.81
N SER A 141 -2.79 9.85 -7.24
CA SER A 141 -2.79 11.09 -6.44
C SER A 141 -1.73 11.08 -5.33
N VAL A 142 -1.47 9.91 -4.75
CA VAL A 142 -0.39 9.70 -3.76
C VAL A 142 1.00 9.87 -4.41
N ALA A 143 1.26 9.24 -5.55
CA ALA A 143 2.55 9.30 -6.23
C ALA A 143 2.93 10.73 -6.65
N VAL A 144 1.96 11.51 -7.16
CA VAL A 144 2.17 12.93 -7.49
C VAL A 144 2.64 13.70 -6.26
N ARG A 145 1.90 13.58 -5.15
CA ARG A 145 2.21 14.29 -3.90
C ARG A 145 3.56 13.88 -3.31
N VAL A 146 3.92 12.60 -3.39
CA VAL A 146 5.24 12.10 -2.97
C VAL A 146 6.34 12.67 -3.86
N LEU A 147 6.16 12.71 -5.19
CA LEU A 147 7.12 13.30 -6.12
C LEU A 147 7.33 14.80 -5.87
N GLU A 148 6.25 15.53 -5.57
CA GLU A 148 6.29 16.97 -5.28
C GLU A 148 7.03 17.31 -3.98
N SER A 149 7.06 16.37 -3.02
CA SER A 149 7.74 16.56 -1.73
C SER A 149 9.26 16.73 -1.83
N ARG A 150 9.88 16.14 -2.86
CA ARG A 150 11.34 16.17 -3.13
C ARG A 150 12.24 15.78 -1.95
N VAL A 151 11.76 14.95 -1.02
CA VAL A 151 12.52 14.57 0.19
C VAL A 151 13.71 13.66 -0.10
N CYS A 152 13.60 12.79 -1.11
CA CYS A 152 14.66 11.93 -1.62
C CYS A 152 14.32 11.49 -3.06
N PRO A 153 15.24 10.86 -3.80
CA PRO A 153 14.94 10.27 -5.09
C PRO A 153 13.73 9.32 -5.03
N VAL A 154 12.83 9.44 -6.01
CA VAL A 154 11.64 8.58 -6.15
C VAL A 154 11.76 7.78 -7.45
N PHE A 155 11.80 6.45 -7.33
CA PHE A 155 11.76 5.52 -8.44
C PHE A 155 10.32 5.07 -8.67
N THR A 156 9.77 5.37 -9.84
CA THR A 156 8.43 4.99 -10.23
C THR A 156 8.44 3.82 -11.19
N ILE A 157 7.73 2.74 -10.85
CA ILE A 157 7.54 1.58 -11.71
C ILE A 157 6.21 1.74 -12.45
N PRO A 158 6.18 1.72 -13.80
CA PRO A 158 4.94 1.71 -14.56
C PRO A 158 4.16 0.43 -14.26
N GLY A 159 2.99 0.55 -13.67
CA GLY A 159 2.17 -0.59 -13.31
C GLY A 159 1.38 -1.13 -14.50
N THR A 160 1.37 -2.44 -14.70
CA THR A 160 0.52 -3.08 -15.71
C THR A 160 -0.77 -3.53 -15.04
N GLN A 161 -1.93 -3.05 -15.51
CA GLN A 161 -3.21 -3.63 -15.05
C GLN A 161 -3.30 -5.04 -15.60
N VAL A 162 -3.46 -6.02 -14.71
CA VAL A 162 -3.86 -7.36 -15.12
C VAL A 162 -5.34 -7.26 -15.47
N GLU A 163 -5.67 -7.26 -16.76
CA GLU A 163 -7.07 -7.38 -17.19
C GLU A 163 -7.61 -8.70 -16.62
N THR A 164 -8.56 -8.59 -15.69
CA THR A 164 -9.36 -9.74 -15.30
C THR A 164 -10.16 -10.13 -16.53
N VAL A 165 -9.82 -11.25 -17.15
CA VAL A 165 -10.64 -11.88 -18.19
C VAL A 165 -11.99 -12.15 -17.54
N LYS A 166 -12.98 -11.28 -17.82
CA LYS A 166 -14.38 -11.61 -17.56
C LYS A 166 -14.70 -12.77 -18.49
N ASP A 167 -14.94 -13.94 -17.92
CA ASP A 167 -15.47 -15.11 -18.62
C ASP A 167 -16.75 -14.68 -19.35
N ASN A 168 -16.63 -14.42 -20.65
CA ASN A 168 -17.73 -13.97 -21.48
C ASN A 168 -18.47 -15.22 -21.98
N ALA A 169 -19.24 -15.84 -21.09
CA ALA A 169 -20.06 -17.02 -21.38
C ALA A 169 -21.25 -16.76 -22.34
N ALA A 170 -21.25 -15.65 -23.08
CA ALA A 170 -22.37 -15.19 -23.90
C ALA A 170 -22.14 -15.25 -25.43
N SER A 171 -21.04 -15.82 -25.93
CA SER A 171 -20.78 -15.89 -27.38
C SER A 171 -20.64 -17.30 -27.96
N ARG A 172 -21.41 -18.28 -27.47
CA ARG A 172 -21.68 -19.50 -28.25
C ARG A 172 -22.86 -19.24 -29.18
N GLY A 173 -22.52 -18.83 -30.41
CA GLY A 173 -23.45 -18.54 -31.47
C GLY A 173 -24.38 -19.70 -31.80
N ALA A 174 -25.63 -19.36 -32.09
CA ALA A 174 -26.58 -20.22 -32.76
C ALA A 174 -26.03 -20.56 -34.15
N VAL A 175 -25.79 -21.85 -34.39
CA VAL A 175 -25.70 -22.40 -35.75
C VAL A 175 -27.10 -22.93 -36.07
N GLN A 176 -27.79 -22.29 -37.00
CA GLN A 176 -28.99 -22.85 -37.63
C GLN A 176 -28.56 -23.86 -38.69
N PRO A 177 -29.18 -25.06 -38.75
CA PRO A 177 -28.95 -25.98 -39.85
C PRO A 177 -29.81 -25.59 -41.06
N THR A 178 -29.18 -25.57 -42.23
CA THR A 178 -29.81 -25.65 -43.56
C THR A 178 -30.28 -27.05 -43.87
#